data_AF-A0A2H0AZD0-F1
#
_entry.id   AF-A0A2H0AZD0-F1
#
_cell.length_a   1.000
_cell.length_b   1.000
_cell.length_c   1.000
_cell.angle_alpha   90.00
_cell.angle_beta   90.00
_cell.angle_gamma   90.00
#
_symmetry.space_group_name_H-M   'P 1'
#
loop_
_entity.id
_entity.type
_entity.pdbx_description
1 polymer ?
#
loop_
_entity_poly.entity_id
_entity_poly.type
_entity_poly.pdbx_seq_one_letter_code
_entity_poly.pdbx_strand_id
1 'polypeptide(L)' 'YQYLGAIGVKTGFTYAASHSLVGAAERENHTLIAIVLSTYVDSATASADEAKKLLDWGFENIVWPK' A
#
# COMPACT_ATOMS: atom_id res chain seq x y z
N TYR A 1 7.43 -0.60 -9.06
CA TYR A 1 7.82 0.34 -7.98
C TYR A 1 6.93 1.57 -7.92
N GLN A 2 6.44 2.09 -9.04
CA GLN A 2 5.56 3.26 -9.02
C GLN A 2 4.09 2.85 -8.91
N TYR A 3 3.32 3.66 -8.18
CA TYR A 3 1.87 3.61 -8.07
C TYR A 3 1.34 5.04 -8.19
N LEU A 4 0.25 5.24 -8.93
CA LEU A 4 -0.26 6.58 -9.22
C LEU A 4 -0.71 7.28 -7.93
N GLY A 5 -0.17 8.48 -7.71
CA GLY A 5 -0.43 9.27 -6.51
C GLY A 5 0.34 8.81 -5.28
N ALA A 6 1.26 7.83 -5.39
CA ALA A 6 2.03 7.37 -4.24
C ALA A 6 2.89 8.50 -3.64
N ILE A 7 2.76 8.70 -2.34
CA ILE A 7 3.49 9.71 -1.56
C ILE A 7 4.35 9.09 -0.44
N GLY A 8 4.42 7.76 -0.34
CA GLY A 8 5.21 7.08 0.69
C GLY A 8 4.64 5.71 1.09
N VAL A 9 5.04 5.12 2.23
CA VAL A 9 5.85 5.73 3.30
C VAL A 9 7.11 4.91 3.62
N LYS A 10 6.99 3.67 4.12
CA LYS A 10 8.17 2.90 4.54
C LYS A 10 7.97 1.39 4.46
N THR A 11 8.99 0.71 3.94
CA THR A 11 9.14 -0.75 3.94
C THR A 11 9.81 -1.27 5.20
N GLY A 12 9.53 -2.51 5.58
CA GLY A 12 10.22 -3.25 6.64
C GLY A 12 10.34 -4.73 6.31
N PHE A 13 11.43 -5.36 6.75
CA PHE A 13 11.67 -6.79 6.61
C PHE A 13 12.47 -7.33 7.78
N THR A 14 12.04 -8.47 8.31
CA THR A 14 12.83 -9.38 9.15
C THR A 14 12.39 -10.81 8.84
N TYR A 15 13.19 -11.82 9.22
CA TYR A 15 12.80 -13.23 9.05
C TYR A 15 11.48 -13.58 9.78
N ALA A 16 11.17 -12.90 10.90
CA ALA A 16 9.97 -13.17 11.68
C ALA A 16 8.73 -12.37 11.19
N ALA A 17 8.93 -11.23 10.53
CA ALA A 17 7.86 -10.33 10.11
C ALA A 17 7.58 -10.35 8.60
N SER A 18 8.38 -11.08 7.82
CA SER A 18 8.38 -11.10 6.36
C SER A 18 8.38 -9.68 5.76
N HIS A 19 8.01 -9.53 4.48
CA HIS A 19 7.91 -8.21 3.87
C HIS A 19 6.66 -7.47 4.35
N SER A 20 6.86 -6.24 4.82
CA SER A 20 5.81 -5.34 5.30
C SER A 20 5.95 -3.95 4.67
N LEU A 21 4.84 -3.21 4.59
CA LEU A 21 4.78 -1.87 4.01
C LEU A 21 3.67 -1.05 4.65
N VAL A 22 4.00 0.19 5.03
CA VAL A 22 3.03 1.27 5.16
C VAL A 22 3.14 2.13 3.90
N GLY A 23 2.08 2.11 3.08
CA GLY A 23 1.96 2.84 1.83
C GLY A 23 0.91 3.94 1.92
N ALA A 24 1.10 5.04 1.21
CA ALA A 24 0.12 6.11 1.10
C ALA A 24 0.05 6.61 -0.34
N ALA A 25 -1.16 6.95 -0.79
CA ALA A 25 -1.40 7.58 -2.08
C ALA A 25 -2.47 8.66 -1.99
N GLU A 26 -2.27 9.73 -2.74
CA GLU A 26 -3.16 10.88 -2.83
C GLU A 26 -3.71 11.02 -4.25
N ARG A 27 -5.03 11.13 -4.38
CA ARG A 27 -5.75 11.41 -5.64
C ARG A 27 -6.88 12.36 -5.33
N GLU A 28 -7.04 13.40 -6.16
CA GLU A 28 -8.14 14.37 -6.05
C GLU A 28 -8.31 14.93 -4.61
N ASN A 29 -7.20 15.31 -3.95
CA ASN A 29 -7.18 15.83 -2.57
C ASN A 29 -7.64 14.83 -1.49
N HIS A 30 -7.72 13.54 -1.83
CA HIS A 30 -8.03 12.45 -0.92
C HIS A 30 -6.84 11.51 -0.77
N THR A 31 -6.47 11.24 0.49
CA THR A 31 -5.34 10.38 0.83
C THR A 31 -5.83 9.07 1.42
N LEU A 32 -5.35 7.96 0.85
CA LEU A 32 -5.50 6.62 1.42
C LEU A 32 -4.17 6.10 1.94
N ILE A 33 -4.25 5.39 3.07
CA ILE A 33 -3.12 4.69 3.69
C ILE A 33 -3.42 3.20 3.66
N ALA A 34 -2.49 2.41 3.13
CA ALA A 34 -2.54 0.95 3.14
C ALA A 34 -1.43 0.38 4.02
N ILE A 35 -1.78 -0.55 4.90
CA ILE A 35 -0.86 -1.22 5.81
C ILE A 35 -0.88 -2.71 5.47
N VAL A 36 0.25 -3.22 4.98
CA VAL A 36 0.45 -4.65 4.70
C VAL A 36 1.52 -5.16 5.65
N LEU A 37 1.17 -6.22 6.38
CA LEU A 37 2.07 -6.89 7.32
C LEU A 37 2.25 -8.34 6.91
N SER A 38 3.47 -8.84 7.02
CA SER A 38 3.80 -10.26 6.91
C SER A 38 3.27 -10.95 5.65
N THR A 39 3.72 -10.53 4.47
CA THR A 39 3.33 -11.22 3.23
C THR A 39 3.83 -12.66 3.18
N TYR A 40 3.02 -13.54 2.59
CA TYR A 40 3.37 -14.94 2.36
C TYR A 40 4.43 -15.12 1.27
N VAL A 41 4.39 -14.28 0.23
CA VAL A 41 5.39 -14.29 -0.84
C VAL A 41 6.67 -13.66 -0.31
N ASP A 42 7.77 -14.40 -0.42
CA ASP A 42 9.12 -13.95 -0.06
C ASP A 42 9.76 -13.23 -1.25
N SER A 43 9.40 -11.96 -1.42
CA SER A 43 9.95 -11.07 -2.44
C SER A 43 9.95 -9.63 -1.94
N ALA A 44 11.00 -8.88 -2.29
CA ALA A 44 11.14 -7.46 -1.97
C ALA A 44 9.96 -6.58 -2.43
N THR A 45 9.18 -7.03 -3.42
CA THR A 45 8.00 -6.31 -3.93
C THR A 45 6.68 -6.78 -3.33
N ALA A 46 6.64 -7.91 -2.61
CA ALA A 46 5.39 -8.56 -2.20
C ALA A 46 4.46 -7.61 -1.45
N SER A 47 4.98 -6.88 -0.44
CA SER A 47 4.17 -5.94 0.34
C SER A 47 3.70 -4.73 -0.48
N ALA A 48 4.48 -4.30 -1.47
CA ALA A 48 4.08 -3.25 -2.40
C ALA A 48 2.98 -3.72 -3.37
N ASP A 49 3.04 -4.96 -3.84
CA ASP A 49 2.04 -5.52 -4.75
C ASP A 49 0.68 -5.73 -4.06
N GLU A 50 0.67 -6.15 -2.79
CA GLU A 50 -0.57 -6.20 -2.00
C GLU A 50 -1.10 -4.80 -1.64
N ALA A 51 -0.22 -3.85 -1.33
CA ALA A 51 -0.65 -2.47 -1.02
C ALA A 51 -1.32 -1.80 -2.23
N LYS A 52 -0.86 -2.06 -3.46
CA LYS A 52 -1.52 -1.56 -4.68
C LYS A 52 -2.97 -2.05 -4.77
N LYS A 53 -3.20 -3.36 -4.57
CA LYS A 53 -4.55 -3.94 -4.60
C LYS A 53 -5.48 -3.30 -3.57
N LEU A 54 -4.98 -3.07 -2.35
CA LEU A 54 -5.76 -2.40 -1.30
C LEU A 54 -6.07 -0.94 -1.64
N LEU A 55 -5.09 -0.20 -2.18
CA LEU A 55 -5.28 1.19 -2.58
C LEU A 55 -6.22 1.30 -3.78
N ASP A 56 -6.09 0.44 -4.79
CA ASP A 56 -6.99 0.38 -5.95
C ASP A 56 -8.41 0.10 -5.48
N TRP A 57 -8.61 -0.93 -4.65
CA TRP A 57 -9.90 -1.23 -4.05
C TRP A 57 -10.48 -0.04 -3.28
N GLY A 58 -9.66 0.64 -2.47
CA GLY A 58 -10.09 1.80 -1.68
C GLY A 58 -10.55 2.97 -2.55
N PHE A 59 -9.78 3.33 -3.59
CA PHE A 59 -10.18 4.40 -4.51
C PHE A 59 -11.39 4.06 -5.37
N GLU A 60 -11.60 2.78 -5.70
CA GLU A 60 -12.76 2.32 -6.49
C GLU A 60 -14.06 2.24 -5.68
N ASN A 61 -13.99 1.99 -4.37
CA ASN A 61 -15.17 1.65 -3.56
C ASN A 61 -15.55 2.69 -2.51
N ILE A 62 -14.75 3.76 -2.32
CA ILE A 62 -15.09 4.84 -1.39
C ILE A 62 -15.85 5.95 -2.12
N VAL A 63 -16.98 6.36 -1.53
CA VAL A 63 -17.67 7.59 -1.91
C VAL A 63 -17.04 8.75 -1.16
N TRP A 64 -16.42 9.66 -1.90
CA TRP A 64 -15.76 10.81 -1.31
C TRP A 64 -16.77 11.91 -0.94
N PRO A 65 -16.68 12.46 0.29
CA PRO A 65 -17.46 13.64 0.65
C PRO A 65 -16.99 14.84 -0.21
N LYS A 66 -17.95 15.63 -0.68
CA LYS A 66 -17.71 16.88 -1.41
C LYS A 66 -17.22 17.98 -0.50
#